data_AF-A0AAF1BX13-F1
#
_entry.id   AF-A0AAF1BX13-F1
#
_cell.length_a   1.000
_cell.length_b   1.000
_cell.length_c   1.000
_cell.angle_alpha   90.00
_cell.angle_beta   90.00
_cell.angle_gamma   90.00
#
_symmetry.space_group_name_H-M   'P 1'
#
loop_
_entity.id
_entity.type
_entity.pdbx_description
1 polymer ?
#
loop_
_entity_poly.entity_id
_entity_poly.type
_entity_poly.pdbx_seq_one_letter_code
_entity_poly.pdbx_strand_id
1 'polypeptide(L)'
;MEDLSGVPLGFDKVVIVENYTTFIALPELPRTLAVYGGGFSVTERIDFIGGGYPTWYWSDLDSAGFAMLASVRAHLPQVHSILMDTDTVLSHLPFAVEESQSTTVNIHMLTADERATYELLCERANGSCLRIEQERIGFAWAVDKLRTACVGGTPR
;
A
#
# COMPACT_ATOMS: atom_id res chain seq x y z
N MET A 1 -24.44 2.83 14.69
CA MET A 1 -23.30 2.69 13.76
C MET A 1 -23.81 3.29 12.48
N GLU A 2 -23.39 4.50 12.15
CA GLU A 2 -23.81 5.14 10.88
C GLU A 2 -23.39 4.21 9.73
N ASP A 3 -24.36 3.91 8.88
CA ASP A 3 -24.17 3.13 7.67
C ASP A 3 -23.33 3.98 6.70
N LEU A 4 -22.02 3.72 6.69
CA LEU A 4 -21.09 4.40 5.80
C LEU A 4 -21.30 3.86 4.39
N SER A 5 -22.20 4.50 3.64
CA SER A 5 -22.52 4.15 2.24
C SER A 5 -21.52 4.73 1.23
N GLY A 6 -20.43 5.35 1.70
CA GLY A 6 -19.45 6.01 0.84
C GLY A 6 -18.37 6.76 1.63
N VAL A 7 -17.38 7.30 0.90
CA VAL A 7 -16.42 8.27 1.45
C VAL A 7 -17.17 9.53 1.93
N PRO A 8 -16.98 9.97 3.19
CA PRO A 8 -17.70 11.12 3.73
C PRO A 8 -17.40 12.44 3.01
N LEU A 9 -18.35 13.39 3.09
CA LEU A 9 -18.16 14.74 2.56
C LEU A 9 -16.92 15.41 3.19
N GLY A 10 -16.13 16.10 2.35
CA GLY A 10 -14.92 16.82 2.78
C GLY A 10 -13.62 16.06 2.52
N PHE A 11 -13.70 14.79 2.11
CA PHE A 11 -12.57 14.01 1.62
C PHE A 11 -12.62 13.87 0.11
N ASP A 12 -11.46 13.99 -0.53
CA ASP A 12 -11.30 13.85 -1.98
C ASP A 12 -10.44 12.64 -2.36
N LYS A 13 -9.83 12.00 -1.37
CA LYS A 13 -8.73 11.04 -1.52
C LYS A 13 -8.82 9.97 -0.44
N VAL A 14 -8.33 8.78 -0.74
CA VAL A 14 -8.28 7.67 0.22
C VAL A 14 -6.86 7.11 0.30
N VAL A 15 -6.38 6.86 1.51
CA VAL A 15 -5.14 6.10 1.75
C VAL A 15 -5.48 4.91 2.63
N ILE A 16 -5.20 3.71 2.13
CA ILE A 16 -5.38 2.44 2.83
C ILE A 16 -4.02 2.01 3.38
N VAL A 17 -3.95 1.73 4.67
CA VAL A 17 -2.71 1.29 5.36
C VAL A 17 -3.00 0.02 6.15
N GLU A 18 -2.25 -1.05 5.88
CA GLU A 18 -2.47 -2.36 6.52
C GLU A 18 -1.95 -2.44 7.96
N ASN A 19 -0.80 -1.83 8.26
CA ASN A 19 -0.20 -1.86 9.59
C ASN A 19 -0.80 -0.79 10.53
N TYR A 20 -1.20 -1.20 11.75
CA TYR A 20 -1.87 -0.32 12.71
C TYR A 20 -0.97 0.80 13.24
N THR A 21 0.28 0.47 13.59
CA THR A 21 1.27 1.44 14.08
C THR A 21 1.51 2.53 13.03
N THR A 22 1.62 2.13 11.77
CA THR A 22 1.81 3.02 10.63
C THR A 22 0.57 3.89 10.40
N PHE A 23 -0.62 3.30 10.50
CA PHE A 23 -1.89 4.01 10.36
C PHE A 23 -2.03 5.15 11.38
N ILE A 24 -1.77 4.89 12.67
CA ILE A 24 -1.87 5.92 13.72
C ILE A 24 -0.72 6.94 13.66
N ALA A 25 0.37 6.62 12.96
CA ALA A 25 1.52 7.51 12.77
C ALA A 25 1.42 8.35 11.48
N LEU A 26 0.36 8.18 10.67
CA LEU A 26 0.21 8.93 9.41
C LEU A 26 0.35 10.44 9.66
N PRO A 27 1.09 11.16 8.78
CA PRO A 27 1.15 12.61 8.87
C PRO A 27 -0.21 13.23 8.55
N GLU A 28 -0.35 14.52 8.82
CA GLU A 28 -1.49 15.28 8.33
C GLU A 28 -1.52 15.27 6.79
N LEU A 29 -2.61 14.74 6.23
CA LEU A 29 -2.90 14.67 4.81
C LEU A 29 -4.26 15.36 4.56
N PRO A 30 -4.26 16.63 4.12
CA PRO A 30 -5.50 17.39 3.96
C PRO A 30 -6.49 16.70 3.03
N ARG A 31 -7.77 16.68 3.43
CA ARG A 31 -8.90 16.12 2.66
C ARG A 31 -8.68 14.65 2.23
N THR A 32 -7.90 13.91 3.01
CA THR A 32 -7.60 12.49 2.76
C THR A 32 -8.23 11.63 3.85
N LEU A 33 -9.04 10.66 3.44
CA LEU A 33 -9.59 9.64 4.33
C LEU A 33 -8.55 8.53 4.49
N ALA A 34 -8.03 8.37 5.71
CA ALA A 34 -7.19 7.23 6.05
C ALA A 34 -8.08 6.03 6.42
N VAL A 35 -7.78 4.87 5.85
CA VAL A 35 -8.48 3.61 6.10
C VAL A 35 -7.48 2.59 6.62
N TYR A 36 -7.73 2.06 7.81
CA TYR A 36 -6.95 0.97 8.36
C TYR A 36 -7.39 -0.36 7.73
N GLY A 37 -6.50 -1.06 7.04
CA GLY A 37 -6.77 -2.31 6.33
C GLY A 37 -6.88 -3.53 7.24
N GLY A 38 -6.13 -3.55 8.36
CA GLY A 38 -5.84 -4.74 9.16
C GLY A 38 -7.03 -5.50 9.74
N GLY A 39 -7.52 -6.50 8.97
CA GLY A 39 -8.31 -7.62 9.47
C GLY A 39 -9.77 -7.69 9.00
N PHE A 40 -10.25 -6.80 8.13
CA PHE A 40 -11.56 -6.94 7.48
C PHE A 40 -11.40 -7.53 6.09
N SER A 41 -12.47 -8.13 5.53
CA SER A 41 -12.42 -8.55 4.13
C SER A 41 -12.14 -7.34 3.26
N VAL A 42 -11.06 -7.39 2.48
CA VAL A 42 -10.64 -6.30 1.59
C VAL A 42 -11.80 -5.84 0.69
N THR A 43 -12.71 -6.76 0.35
CA THR A 43 -13.94 -6.50 -0.40
C THR A 43 -14.89 -5.52 0.29
N GLU A 44 -15.18 -5.70 1.58
CA GLU A 44 -16.11 -4.83 2.32
C GLU A 44 -15.60 -3.39 2.40
N ARG A 45 -14.27 -3.22 2.48
CA ARG A 45 -13.64 -1.90 2.51
C ARG A 45 -13.59 -1.23 1.14
N ILE A 46 -13.39 -2.00 0.08
CA ILE A 46 -13.28 -1.44 -1.26
C ILE A 46 -14.65 -1.00 -1.78
N ASP A 47 -15.70 -1.76 -1.47
CA ASP A 47 -17.05 -1.44 -1.91
C ASP A 47 -17.54 -0.10 -1.34
N PHE A 48 -17.16 0.26 -0.10
CA PHE A 48 -17.51 1.58 0.46
C PHE A 48 -16.71 2.72 -0.19
N ILE A 49 -15.46 2.49 -0.58
CA ILE A 49 -14.63 3.53 -1.21
C ILE A 49 -15.18 3.86 -2.60
N GLY A 50 -15.49 2.82 -3.37
CA GLY A 50 -15.99 2.92 -4.74
C GLY A 50 -14.95 3.47 -5.74
N GLY A 51 -15.33 3.48 -7.02
CA GLY A 51 -14.46 3.88 -8.13
C GLY A 51 -14.15 5.39 -8.24
N GLY A 52 -14.81 6.23 -7.44
CA GLY A 52 -14.85 7.68 -7.64
C GLY A 52 -13.70 8.47 -7.01
N TYR A 53 -12.86 7.84 -6.20
CA TYR A 53 -11.82 8.51 -5.43
C TYR A 53 -10.42 8.00 -5.78
N PRO A 54 -9.44 8.90 -5.99
CA PRO A 54 -8.03 8.54 -5.96
C PRO A 54 -7.69 7.79 -4.69
N THR A 55 -7.17 6.57 -4.86
CA THR A 55 -6.90 5.67 -3.74
C THR A 55 -5.46 5.19 -3.80
N TRP A 56 -4.76 5.33 -2.68
CA TRP A 56 -3.44 4.76 -2.45
C TRP A 56 -3.52 3.61 -1.47
N TYR A 57 -2.74 2.57 -1.71
CA TYR A 57 -2.62 1.39 -0.87
C TYR A 57 -1.17 1.22 -0.41
N TRP A 58 -0.97 1.03 0.89
CA TRP A 58 0.33 0.80 1.50
C TRP A 58 0.30 -0.42 2.41
N SER A 59 1.06 -1.45 2.02
CA SER A 59 1.38 -2.62 2.85
C SER A 59 2.88 -2.74 3.10
N ASP A 60 3.27 -3.82 3.79
CA ASP A 60 4.66 -4.27 3.81
C ASP A 60 5.17 -4.52 2.38
N LEU A 61 6.47 -4.32 2.21
CA LEU A 61 7.22 -4.66 1.00
C LEU A 61 7.63 -6.12 1.09
N ASP A 62 6.68 -7.01 0.77
CA ASP A 62 6.86 -8.47 0.76
C ASP A 62 5.84 -9.15 -0.18
N SER A 63 5.90 -10.48 -0.27
CA SER A 63 5.02 -11.22 -1.18
C SER A 63 3.55 -11.15 -0.77
N ALA A 64 3.24 -11.12 0.53
CA ALA A 64 1.89 -11.05 1.03
C ALA A 64 1.25 -9.67 0.75
N GLY A 65 2.03 -8.60 0.90
CA GLY A 65 1.66 -7.24 0.58
C GLY A 65 1.32 -7.05 -0.90
N PHE A 66 2.16 -7.56 -1.81
CA PHE A 66 1.87 -7.54 -3.25
C PHE A 66 0.69 -8.44 -3.64
N ALA A 67 0.51 -9.59 -2.99
CA ALA A 67 -0.68 -10.43 -3.21
C ALA A 67 -1.96 -9.69 -2.78
N MET A 68 -1.92 -8.96 -1.66
CA MET A 68 -3.05 -8.16 -1.21
C MET A 68 -3.32 -6.98 -2.15
N LEU A 69 -2.29 -6.26 -2.61
CA LEU A 69 -2.44 -5.20 -3.61
C LEU A 69 -3.12 -5.71 -4.89
N ALA A 70 -2.71 -6.88 -5.39
CA ALA A 70 -3.34 -7.53 -6.53
C ALA A 70 -4.83 -7.83 -6.28
N SER A 71 -5.18 -8.30 -5.08
CA SER A 71 -6.58 -8.55 -4.65
C SER A 71 -7.38 -7.26 -4.57
N VAL A 72 -6.80 -6.19 -4.00
CA VAL A 72 -7.42 -4.86 -3.92
C VAL A 72 -7.69 -4.33 -5.31
N ARG A 73 -6.71 -4.41 -6.23
CA ARG A 73 -6.87 -3.91 -7.60
C ARG A 73 -7.92 -4.67 -8.40
N ALA A 74 -8.19 -5.94 -8.09
CA ALA A 74 -9.27 -6.68 -8.73
C ALA A 74 -10.66 -6.08 -8.44
N HIS A 75 -10.82 -5.42 -7.29
CA HIS A 75 -12.06 -4.75 -6.88
C HIS A 75 -12.02 -3.23 -7.08
N LEU A 76 -10.83 -2.64 -7.02
CA LEU A 76 -10.57 -1.21 -7.20
C LEU A 76 -9.50 -0.98 -8.28
N PRO A 77 -9.84 -1.08 -9.58
CA PRO A 77 -8.84 -1.06 -10.65
C PRO A 77 -7.97 0.19 -10.70
N GLN A 78 -8.46 1.32 -10.18
CA GLN A 78 -7.74 2.59 -10.12
C GLN A 78 -6.87 2.77 -8.86
N VAL A 79 -6.65 1.72 -8.06
CA VAL A 79 -5.77 1.80 -6.88
C VAL A 79 -4.30 1.90 -7.28
N HIS A 80 -3.60 2.83 -6.64
CA HIS A 80 -2.16 3.00 -6.77
C HIS A 80 -1.48 2.48 -5.51
N SER A 81 -0.35 1.80 -5.65
CA SER A 81 0.49 1.54 -4.48
C SER A 81 1.26 2.80 -4.07
N ILE A 82 1.66 2.90 -2.82
CA ILE A 82 2.57 3.93 -2.33
C ILE A 82 3.60 3.30 -1.39
N LEU A 83 4.86 3.74 -1.49
CA LEU A 83 6.00 3.17 -0.75
C LEU A 83 6.28 1.68 -1.07
N MET A 84 5.65 1.16 -2.13
CA MET A 84 5.86 -0.19 -2.65
C MET A 84 6.62 -0.14 -3.98
N ASP A 85 7.67 0.66 -4.02
CA ASP A 85 8.50 0.94 -5.20
C ASP A 85 9.97 0.56 -5.00
N THR A 86 10.69 0.40 -6.10
CA THR A 86 12.11 -0.02 -6.10
C THR A 86 13.00 0.96 -5.34
N ASP A 87 12.75 2.27 -5.42
CA ASP A 87 13.51 3.27 -4.66
C ASP A 87 13.36 3.05 -3.14
N THR A 88 12.14 2.75 -2.70
CA THR A 88 11.84 2.47 -1.29
C THR A 88 12.53 1.19 -0.85
N VAL A 89 12.50 0.13 -1.66
CA VAL A 89 13.24 -1.11 -1.40
C VAL A 89 14.74 -0.84 -1.27
N LEU A 90 15.35 -0.23 -2.28
CA LEU A 90 16.79 0.01 -2.33
C LEU A 90 17.28 0.86 -1.15
N SER A 91 16.49 1.86 -0.74
CA SER A 91 16.81 2.74 0.38
C SER A 91 16.69 2.06 1.75
N HIS A 92 15.93 0.96 1.84
CA HIS A 92 15.63 0.27 3.10
C HIS A 92 16.08 -1.21 3.12
N LEU A 93 16.85 -1.65 2.12
CA LEU A 93 17.46 -2.98 2.07
C LEU A 93 18.19 -3.39 3.37
N PRO A 94 18.93 -2.49 4.07
CA PRO A 94 19.57 -2.85 5.35
C PRO A 94 18.60 -3.28 6.46
N PHE A 95 17.31 -2.96 6.33
CA PHE A 95 16.27 -3.32 7.30
C PHE A 95 15.41 -4.51 6.84
N ALA A 96 15.68 -5.04 5.64
CA ALA A 96 14.99 -6.18 5.10
C ALA A 96 15.33 -7.47 5.86
N VAL A 97 14.37 -8.37 5.95
CA VAL A 97 14.52 -9.74 6.47
C VAL A 97 14.00 -10.72 5.43
N GLU A 98 14.41 -11.98 5.49
CA GLU A 98 13.79 -13.01 4.65
C GLU A 98 12.40 -13.37 5.18
N GLU A 99 11.46 -13.56 4.26
CA GLU A 99 10.19 -14.20 4.59
C GLU A 99 10.42 -15.65 5.02
N SER A 100 9.71 -16.09 6.06
CA SER A 100 9.65 -17.49 6.44
C SER A 100 8.91 -18.34 5.40
N GLN A 101 7.93 -17.75 4.73
CA GLN A 101 7.15 -18.36 3.65
C GLN A 101 6.62 -17.26 2.74
N SER A 102 6.83 -17.42 1.43
CA SER A 102 6.30 -16.50 0.44
C SER A 102 4.89 -16.88 -0.01
N THR A 103 4.14 -15.87 -0.40
CA THR A 103 2.77 -15.93 -0.90
C THR A 103 2.77 -15.84 -2.43
N THR A 104 1.89 -16.60 -3.08
CA THR A 104 1.69 -16.51 -4.54
C THR A 104 1.07 -15.17 -4.91
N VAL A 105 1.78 -14.38 -5.71
CA VAL A 105 1.31 -13.08 -6.21
C VAL A 105 0.72 -13.23 -7.61
N ASN A 106 -0.48 -12.69 -7.83
CA ASN A 106 -1.02 -12.55 -9.19
C ASN A 106 -0.36 -11.38 -9.91
N ILE A 107 0.79 -11.64 -10.55
CA ILE A 107 1.61 -10.64 -11.23
C ILE A 107 0.90 -9.91 -12.38
N HIS A 108 -0.19 -10.47 -12.93
CA HIS A 108 -0.97 -9.81 -13.99
C HIS A 108 -1.81 -8.64 -13.45
N MET A 109 -2.01 -8.59 -12.14
CA MET A 109 -2.68 -7.50 -11.45
C MET A 109 -1.71 -6.43 -10.95
N LEU A 110 -0.40 -6.56 -11.20
CA LEU A 110 0.60 -5.55 -10.83
C LEU A 110 0.93 -4.63 -12.00
N THR A 111 1.28 -3.38 -11.71
CA THR A 111 1.93 -2.51 -12.71
C THR A 111 3.34 -3.01 -13.03
N ALA A 112 3.96 -2.48 -14.08
CA ALA A 112 5.34 -2.83 -14.43
C ALA A 112 6.32 -2.50 -13.28
N ASP A 113 6.15 -1.34 -12.64
CA ASP A 113 7.02 -0.88 -11.53
C ASP A 113 6.82 -1.72 -10.27
N GLU A 114 5.58 -2.08 -9.94
CA GLU A 114 5.26 -2.95 -8.81
C GLU A 114 5.78 -4.36 -9.01
N ARG A 115 5.64 -4.89 -10.24
CA ARG A 115 6.19 -6.20 -10.61
C ARG A 115 7.71 -6.21 -10.49
N ALA A 116 8.39 -5.17 -10.99
CA ALA A 116 9.83 -5.02 -10.86
C ALA A 116 10.26 -4.90 -9.38
N THR A 117 9.47 -4.22 -8.55
CA THR A 117 9.72 -4.10 -7.10
C THR A 117 9.59 -5.46 -6.39
N TYR A 118 8.54 -6.21 -6.67
CA TYR A 118 8.35 -7.56 -6.15
C TYR A 118 9.46 -8.50 -6.62
N GLU A 119 9.82 -8.48 -7.91
CA GLU A 119 10.92 -9.30 -8.45
C GLU A 119 12.26 -8.95 -7.79
N LEU A 120 12.55 -7.67 -7.55
CA LEU A 120 13.75 -7.24 -6.82
C LEU A 120 13.82 -7.83 -5.40
N LEU A 121 12.71 -7.89 -4.67
CA LEU A 121 12.67 -8.49 -3.34
C LEU A 121 12.94 -10.00 -3.40
N CYS A 122 12.38 -10.70 -4.39
CA CYS A 122 12.63 -12.13 -4.63
C CYS A 122 14.10 -12.40 -5.02
N GLU A 123 14.65 -11.61 -5.95
CA GLU A 123 16.02 -11.76 -6.44
C GLU A 123 17.08 -11.54 -5.35
N ARG A 124 16.77 -10.70 -4.35
CA ARG A 124 17.67 -10.39 -3.24
C ARG A 124 17.59 -11.38 -2.08
N ALA A 125 16.59 -12.24 -2.05
CA ALA A 125 16.42 -13.27 -1.02
C ALA A 125 17.15 -14.58 -1.40
N ASN A 126 17.44 -15.42 -0.41
CA ASN A 126 18.02 -16.74 -0.64
C ASN A 126 16.93 -17.81 -0.88
N GLY A 127 16.20 -17.68 -1.99
CA GLY A 127 15.19 -18.66 -2.42
C GLY A 127 13.77 -18.43 -1.89
N SER A 128 13.51 -17.26 -1.30
CA SER A 128 12.17 -16.79 -0.90
C SER A 128 11.93 -15.38 -1.45
N CYS A 129 11.50 -14.45 -0.61
CA CYS A 129 11.38 -13.03 -0.91
C CYS A 129 11.77 -12.23 0.35
N LEU A 130 12.34 -11.04 0.14
CA LEU A 130 12.62 -10.13 1.23
C LEU A 130 11.35 -9.44 1.71
N ARG A 131 11.30 -9.19 3.01
CA ARG A 131 10.29 -8.37 3.68
C ARG A 131 10.92 -7.14 4.28
N ILE A 132 10.37 -5.98 3.94
CA ILE A 132 10.56 -4.73 4.67
C ILE A 132 9.21 -4.34 5.27
N GLU A 133 9.10 -4.48 6.59
CA GLU A 133 7.92 -4.09 7.35
C GLU A 133 7.70 -2.56 7.26
N GLN A 134 6.45 -2.09 7.19
CA GLN A 134 6.11 -0.66 7.10
C GLN A 134 6.77 0.16 8.20
N GLU A 135 6.85 -0.39 9.41
CA GLU A 135 7.48 0.23 10.59
C GLU A 135 9.00 0.44 10.43
N ARG A 136 9.63 -0.25 9.47
CA ARG A 136 11.06 -0.13 9.16
C ARG A 136 11.35 0.86 8.04
N ILE A 137 10.32 1.36 7.36
CA ILE A 137 10.45 2.46 6.41
C ILE A 137 10.65 3.74 7.23
N GLY A 138 11.74 4.47 6.95
CA GLY A 138 12.09 5.68 7.69
C GLY A 138 10.96 6.70 7.64
N PHE A 139 10.56 7.21 8.80
CA PHE A 139 9.37 8.08 8.91
C PHE A 139 9.44 9.31 7.99
N ALA A 140 10.61 9.96 7.89
CA ALA A 140 10.80 11.11 7.00
C ALA A 140 10.58 10.75 5.51
N TRP A 141 11.04 9.57 5.08
CA TRP A 141 10.82 9.06 3.73
C TRP A 141 9.34 8.79 3.47
N ALA A 142 8.66 8.11 4.41
CA ALA A 142 7.23 7.84 4.31
C ALA A 142 6.42 9.13 4.20
N VAL A 143 6.69 10.12 5.05
CA VAL A 143 6.01 11.42 5.04
C VAL A 143 6.21 12.16 3.71
N ASP A 144 7.44 12.18 3.17
CA ASP A 144 7.74 12.83 1.89
C ASP A 144 6.95 12.20 0.73
N LYS A 145 6.97 10.87 0.63
CA LYS A 145 6.23 10.13 -0.40
C LYS A 145 4.72 10.31 -0.25
N LEU A 146 4.18 10.18 0.96
CA LEU A 146 2.76 10.37 1.26
C LEU A 146 2.29 11.78 0.90
N ARG A 147 3.05 12.81 1.25
CA ARG A 147 2.71 14.20 0.89
C ARG A 147 2.80 14.42 -0.61
N THR A 148 3.83 13.89 -1.28
CA THR A 148 3.97 14.04 -2.73
C THR A 148 2.79 13.42 -3.47
N ALA A 149 2.40 12.20 -3.10
CA ALA A 149 1.27 11.50 -3.69
C ALA A 149 -0.09 12.15 -3.35
N CYS A 150 -0.30 12.48 -2.07
CA CYS A 150 -1.62 12.91 -1.59
C CYS A 150 -1.83 14.43 -1.63
N VAL A 151 -0.80 15.27 -1.86
CA VAL A 151 -0.93 16.73 -2.00
C VAL A 151 -0.82 17.17 -3.47
N GLY A 152 -0.09 16.43 -4.32
CA GLY A 152 0.24 16.80 -5.71
C GLY A 152 -0.88 16.72 -6.75
N GLY A 153 -2.07 16.24 -6.40
CA GLY A 153 -3.15 15.98 -7.36
C GLY A 153 -2.99 14.62 -8.06
N THR A 154 -4.09 14.14 -8.62
CA THR A 154 -4.39 12.81 -9.20
C THR A 154 -3.19 11.90 -9.47
N PRO A 155 -3.23 10.62 -9.04
CA PRO A 155 -2.21 9.63 -9.40
C PRO A 155 -1.92 9.65 -10.91
N ARG A 156 -0.63 9.59 -11.27
CA ARG A 156 -0.21 9.45 -12.68
C ARG A 156 -0.37 8.02 -13.17
#